data_AF-A0A7C1WDT3-F1
#
_entry.id   AF-A0A7C1WDT3-F1
#
_cell.length_a   1.000
_cell.length_b   1.000
_cell.length_c   1.000
_cell.angle_alpha   90.00
_cell.angle_beta   90.00
_cell.angle_gamma   90.00
#
_symmetry.space_group_name_H-M   'P 1'
#
loop_
_entity.id
_entity.type
_entity.pdbx_description
1 polymer ?
#
loop_
_entity_poly.entity_id
_entity_poly.type
_entity_poly.pdbx_seq_one_letter_code
_entity_poly.pdbx_strand_id
1 'polypeptide(L)' 'NGNFIIDLKFSVENPEEKEKELNNIPGVIENGIFTKKCKVLIGTKEGVKKI' A
#
# COMPACT_ATOMS: atom_id res chain seq x y z
N ASN A 1 -10.30 6.24 13.17
CA ASN A 1 -11.66 5.67 13.06
C ASN A 1 -12.01 4.68 14.19
N GLY A 2 -11.06 4.21 15.00
CA GLY A 2 -11.37 3.20 16.03
C GLY A 2 -11.57 1.79 15.47
N ASN A 3 -11.21 1.57 14.21
CA ASN A 3 -11.25 0.27 13.55
C ASN A 3 -10.01 -0.57 13.90
N PHE A 4 -10.09 -1.87 13.68
CA PHE A 4 -8.96 -2.77 13.83
C PHE A 4 -7.99 -2.68 12.64
N ILE A 5 -6.71 -2.99 12.91
CA ILE A 5 -5.67 -3.18 11.91
C ILE A 5 -5.24 -4.64 11.96
N ILE A 6 -5.12 -5.28 10.80
CA ILE A 6 -4.68 -6.66 10.65
C ILE A 6 -3.44 -6.66 9.76
N ASP A 7 -2.31 -7.13 10.29
CA ASP A 7 -1.09 -7.35 9.52
C ASP A 7 -1.14 -8.71 8.82
N LEU A 8 -0.95 -8.72 7.50
CA LEU A 8 -1.00 -9.93 6.67
C LEU A 8 0.28 -10.06 5.85
N LYS A 9 0.91 -11.23 5.91
CA LYS A 9 2.08 -11.55 5.09
C LYS A 9 1.69 -12.48 3.94
N PHE A 10 1.77 -11.98 2.72
CA PHE A 10 1.45 -12.71 1.49
C PHE A 10 2.18 -12.10 0.28
N SER A 11 2.24 -12.84 -0.83
CA SER A 11 2.81 -12.34 -2.08
C SER A 11 1.81 -11.45 -2.83
N VAL A 12 2.29 -10.37 -3.45
CA VAL A 12 1.46 -9.43 -4.22
C VAL A 12 2.01 -9.33 -5.65
N GLU A 13 1.36 -10.00 -6.60
CA GLU A 13 1.79 -10.03 -8.01
C GLU A 13 1.18 -8.89 -8.85
N ASN A 14 -0.11 -8.61 -8.67
CA ASN A 14 -0.82 -7.49 -9.30
C ASN A 14 -1.35 -6.54 -8.21
N PRO A 15 -0.55 -5.55 -7.76
CA PRO A 15 -0.91 -4.68 -6.65
C PRO A 15 -2.22 -3.91 -6.86
N GLU A 16 -2.52 -3.48 -8.10
CA GLU A 16 -3.70 -2.66 -8.37
C GLU A 16 -4.99 -3.49 -8.26
N GLU A 17 -4.96 -4.72 -8.79
CA GLU A 17 -6.06 -5.67 -8.64
C GLU A 17 -6.22 -6.09 -7.17
N LYS A 18 -5.11 -6.38 -6.48
CA LYS A 18 -5.14 -6.76 -5.07
C LYS A 18 -5.71 -5.68 -4.16
N GLU A 19 -5.34 -4.42 -4.40
CA GLU A 19 -5.90 -3.25 -3.69
C GLU A 19 -7.43 -3.18 -3.88
N LYS A 20 -7.93 -3.38 -5.12
CA LYS A 20 -9.36 -3.38 -5.43
C LYS A 20 -10.10 -4.56 -4.79
N GLU A 21 -9.53 -5.76 -4.87
CA GLU A 21 -10.10 -6.97 -4.27
C GLU A 21 -10.26 -6.83 -2.76
N LEU A 22 -9.22 -6.38 -2.05
CA LEU A 22 -9.26 -6.20 -0.61
C LEU A 22 -10.31 -5.18 -0.19
N ASN A 23 -10.40 -4.05 -0.90
CA ASN A 23 -11.41 -3.01 -0.63
C ASN A 23 -12.85 -3.48 -0.89
N ASN A 24 -13.06 -4.54 -1.68
CA ASN A 24 -14.39 -5.12 -1.95
C ASN A 24 -14.84 -6.14 -0.89
N ILE A 25 -14.00 -6.49 0.09
CA ILE A 25 -14.37 -7.43 1.16
C ILE A 25 -15.23 -6.68 2.20
N PRO A 26 -16.45 -7.14 2.51
CA PRO A 26 -17.27 -6.53 3.55
C PRO A 26 -16.54 -6.45 4.89
N GLY A 27 -16.49 -5.24 5.48
CA GLY A 27 -15.78 -4.97 6.72
C GLY A 27 -14.32 -4.53 6.54
N VAL A 28 -13.75 -4.64 5.33
CA VAL A 28 -12.50 -3.96 4.98
C VAL A 28 -12.84 -2.52 4.60
N ILE A 29 -12.24 -1.57 5.32
CA ILE A 29 -12.48 -0.15 5.10
C ILE A 29 -11.38 0.43 4.19
N GLU A 30 -10.14 0.00 4.39
CA GLU A 30 -8.97 0.38 3.60
C GLU A 30 -7.92 -0.73 3.72
N ASN A 31 -6.94 -0.74 2.82
CA ASN A 31 -5.77 -1.62 2.91
C ASN A 31 -4.46 -0.83 2.67
N GLY A 32 -3.32 -1.46 2.98
CA GLY A 32 -2.00 -0.82 2.92
C GLY A 32 -1.31 -0.84 1.55
N ILE A 33 -1.98 -1.28 0.48
CA ILE A 33 -1.43 -1.28 -0.88
C ILE A 33 -1.74 0.08 -1.52
N PHE A 34 -0.69 0.77 -2.03
CA PHE A 34 -0.82 2.07 -2.66
C PHE A 34 -0.34 2.00 -4.11
N THR A 35 -1.27 1.96 -5.07
CA THR A 35 -0.92 1.85 -6.50
C THR A 35 -0.98 3.14 -7.31
N LYS A 36 -1.48 4.23 -6.72
CA LYS A 36 -1.53 5.54 -7.39
C LYS A 36 -0.12 6.08 -7.63
N LYS A 37 0.07 6.72 -8.79
CA LYS A 37 1.34 7.41 -9.13
C LYS A 37 1.68 8.44 -8.04
N CYS A 38 2.89 8.35 -7.52
CA CYS A 38 3.43 9.30 -6.55
C CYS A 38 4.87 9.68 -6.92
N LYS A 39 5.39 10.74 -6.30
CA LYS A 39 6.82 11.06 -6.32
C LYS A 39 7.43 10.45 -5.07
N VAL A 40 8.53 9.71 -5.21
CA VAL A 40 9.24 9.09 -4.09
C VAL A 40 10.53 9.88 -3.85
N LEU A 41 10.71 10.37 -2.63
CA LEU A 41 11.98 10.96 -2.18
C LEU A 41 12.68 9.95 -1.29
N ILE A 42 13.87 9.52 -1.68
CA ILE A 42 14.66 8.50 -1.00
C ILE A 42 15.88 9.17 -0.37
N GLY A 43 15.97 9.14 0.95
CA GLY A 43 17.19 9.52 1.66
C GLY A 43 18.23 8.41 1.52
N THR A 44 19.38 8.73 0.92
CA THR A 44 20.56 7.85 0.83
C THR A 44 21.73 8.47 1.59
N LYS A 45 22.85 7.74 1.70
CA LYS A 45 24.06 8.27 2.36
C LYS A 45 24.66 9.45 1.61
N GLU A 46 24.38 9.56 0.31
CA GLU A 46 24.91 10.57 -0.61
C GLU A 46 23.96 11.79 -0.75
N GLY A 47 22.75 11.75 -0.18
CA GLY A 47 21.76 12.82 -0.25
C GLY A 47 20.35 12.33 -0.58
N VAL A 48 19.55 13.17 -1.26
CA VAL A 48 18.16 12.84 -1.61
C VAL A 48 18.05 12.45 -3.08
N LYS A 49 17.52 11.25 -3.36
CA LYS A 49 17.15 10.80 -4.71
C LYS A 49 15.64 10.94 -4.91
N LYS A 50 15.22 11.35 -6.11
CA LYS A 50 13.81 11.41 -6.51
C LYS A 50 13.52 10.33 -7.55
N ILE A 51 12.46 9.56 -7.35
CA ILE A 51 11.92 8.54 -8.27
C ILE A 51 10.45 8.86 -8.57
#